data_AF-A0A914F8X2-F1
#
_entry.id   AF-A0A914F8X2-F1
#
_cell.length_a   1.000
_cell.length_b   1.000
_cell.length_c   1.000
_cell.angle_alpha   90.00
_cell.angle_beta   90.00
_cell.angle_gamma   90.00
#
_symmetry.space_group_name_H-M   'P 1'
#
loop_
_entity.id
_entity.type
_entity.pdbx_description
1 polymer ?
#
loop_
_entity_poly.entity_id
_entity_poly.type
_entity_poly.pdbx_seq_one_letter_code
_entity_poly.pdbx_strand_id
1 'polypeptide(L)'
;MDESPVFSGMFESGMKETIENKMIIPDFSFKIVDAVMKLFYNCVVAQTFNLEDLLLLYQFADKYQMTRIMDLLENYFIKKISPSNIVQLEKFSTDFYAKKLHQSCIDFLIKCSEQHTPILGAESLDKDLVFEMFMSTLRSNGNPHA
;
A
#
# COMPACT_ATOMS: atom_id res chain seq x y z
N MET A 1 9.94 19.26 9.92
CA MET A 1 9.87 17.79 9.80
C MET A 1 8.59 17.48 9.05
N ASP A 2 8.45 18.07 7.87
CA ASP A 2 7.13 18.48 7.37
C ASP A 2 6.43 17.38 6.55
N GLU A 3 7.08 16.24 6.41
CA GLU A 3 6.56 15.08 5.69
C GLU A 3 5.75 14.11 6.58
N SER A 4 5.61 14.40 7.87
CA SER A 4 4.73 13.66 8.78
C SER A 4 4.07 14.61 9.78
N PRO A 5 2.78 14.97 9.57
CA PRO A 5 2.02 15.79 10.52
C PRO A 5 1.98 15.18 11.93
N VAL A 6 2.01 13.85 12.02
CA VAL A 6 2.03 13.13 13.31
C VAL A 6 3.35 13.37 14.04
N PHE A 7 4.49 13.30 13.34
CA PHE A 7 5.78 13.63 13.93
C PHE A 7 5.86 15.11 14.32
N SER A 8 5.44 16.03 13.45
CA SER A 8 5.35 17.46 13.81
C SER A 8 4.53 17.64 15.08
N GLY A 9 3.35 17.04 15.17
CA GLY A 9 2.53 17.07 16.38
C GLY A 9 3.22 16.49 17.62
N MET A 10 3.90 15.36 17.50
CA MET A 10 4.61 14.74 18.63
C MET A 10 5.80 15.59 19.13
N PHE A 11 6.48 16.29 18.24
CA PHE A 11 7.64 17.12 18.60
C PHE A 11 7.31 18.59 18.92
N GLU A 12 6.11 19.07 18.57
CA GLU A 12 5.70 20.47 18.75
C GLU A 12 4.54 20.65 19.74
N SER A 13 3.90 19.57 20.20
CA SER A 13 2.72 19.64 21.08
C SER A 13 3.00 19.99 22.54
N GLY A 14 4.27 20.01 22.97
CA GLY A 14 4.63 20.21 24.37
C GLY A 14 4.24 19.04 25.28
N MET A 15 3.92 17.88 24.70
CA MET A 15 3.63 16.64 25.43
C MET A 15 4.93 15.91 25.83
N LYS A 16 4.80 14.73 26.44
CA LYS A 16 5.92 13.95 26.98
C LYS A 16 7.04 13.74 25.94
N GLU A 17 6.67 13.46 24.70
CA GLU A 17 7.57 13.25 23.58
C GLU A 17 8.44 14.49 23.29
N THR A 18 7.84 15.68 23.39
CA THR A 18 8.54 16.97 23.25
C THR A 18 9.47 17.22 24.45
N ILE A 19 8.99 16.98 25.68
CA ILE A 19 9.75 17.26 26.91
C ILE A 19 10.95 16.33 27.05
N GLU A 20 10.77 15.04 26.75
CA GLU A 20 11.82 14.02 26.84
C GLU A 20 12.71 13.97 25.60
N ASN A 21 12.34 14.70 24.53
CA ASN A 21 12.94 14.62 23.20
C ASN A 21 13.10 13.17 22.72
N LYS A 22 12.07 12.36 22.98
CA LYS A 22 12.09 10.91 22.77
C LYS A 22 10.71 10.40 22.38
N MET A 23 10.67 9.60 21.33
CA MET A 23 9.47 8.87 20.89
C MET A 23 9.68 7.38 21.11
N ILE A 24 8.64 6.69 21.59
CA ILE A 24 8.61 5.24 21.70
C ILE A 24 7.66 4.70 20.64
N ILE A 25 8.14 3.78 19.82
CA ILE A 25 7.37 3.12 18.76
C ILE A 25 7.28 1.63 19.11
N PRO A 26 6.22 1.19 19.81
CA PRO A 26 6.11 -0.20 20.27
C PRO A 26 5.60 -1.16 19.18
N ASP A 27 4.85 -0.65 18.21
CA ASP A 27 4.10 -1.49 17.24
C ASP A 27 4.96 -2.00 16.09
N PHE A 28 6.19 -1.50 15.95
CA PHE A 28 7.07 -1.81 14.82
C PHE A 28 8.45 -2.23 15.30
N SER A 29 8.99 -3.25 14.63
CA SER A 29 10.37 -3.68 14.90
C SER A 29 11.37 -2.61 14.48
N PHE A 30 12.56 -2.62 15.11
CA PHE A 30 13.66 -1.72 14.73
C PHE A 30 13.97 -1.78 13.24
N LYS A 31 13.89 -2.96 12.61
CA LYS A 31 14.08 -3.15 11.17
C LYS A 31 13.14 -2.25 10.35
N ILE A 32 11.86 -2.22 10.70
CA ILE A 32 10.85 -1.40 9.99
C ILE A 32 11.08 0.08 10.25
N VAL A 33 11.34 0.47 11.50
CA VAL A 33 11.61 1.88 11.86
C VAL A 33 12.84 2.42 11.13
N ASP A 34 13.96 1.69 11.16
CA ASP A 34 15.20 2.04 10.47
C ASP A 34 15.00 2.15 8.95
N ALA A 35 14.23 1.24 8.38
CA ALA A 35 13.90 1.24 6.96
C ALA A 35 13.04 2.44 6.55
N VAL A 36 12.03 2.82 7.32
CA VAL A 36 11.26 4.04 7.05
C VAL A 36 12.15 5.27 7.16
N MET A 37 13.03 5.35 8.16
CA MET A 37 13.97 6.46 8.26
C MET A 37 14.88 6.54 7.03
N LYS A 38 15.40 5.41 6.54
CA LYS A 38 16.19 5.37 5.30
C LYS A 38 15.38 5.78 4.08
N LEU A 39 14.12 5.35 3.96
CA LEU A 39 13.20 5.76 2.90
C LEU A 39 12.89 7.26 2.94
N PHE A 40 12.73 7.79 4.16
CA PHE A 40 12.48 9.20 4.42
C PHE A 40 13.60 10.06 3.82
N TYR A 41 14.87 9.71 4.08
CA TYR A 41 16.01 10.48 3.57
C TYR A 41 16.38 10.17 2.12
N ASN A 42 16.33 8.90 1.71
CA ASN A 42 16.96 8.47 0.45
C ASN A 42 15.95 8.15 -0.66
N CYS A 43 14.67 8.02 -0.35
CA CYS A 43 13.61 7.69 -1.33
C CYS A 43 13.85 6.38 -2.10
N VAL A 44 14.55 5.40 -1.49
CA VAL A 44 14.87 4.11 -2.15
C VAL A 44 14.35 2.95 -1.32
N VAL A 45 13.50 2.12 -1.94
CA VAL A 45 13.05 0.84 -1.37
C VAL A 45 14.19 -0.17 -1.47
N ALA A 46 14.59 -0.76 -0.33
CA ALA A 46 15.62 -1.79 -0.35
C ALA A 46 15.11 -3.06 -1.02
N GLN A 47 15.89 -3.61 -1.95
CA GLN A 47 15.52 -4.84 -2.68
C GLN A 47 15.49 -6.09 -1.79
N THR A 48 16.06 -6.02 -0.59
CA THR A 48 16.10 -7.10 0.38
C THR A 48 14.77 -7.31 1.12
N PHE A 49 13.81 -6.39 1.00
CA PHE A 49 12.52 -6.53 1.66
C PHE A 49 11.62 -7.52 0.93
N ASN A 50 11.04 -8.45 1.69
CA ASN A 50 9.97 -9.30 1.18
C ASN A 50 8.64 -8.52 1.17
N LEU A 51 7.56 -9.13 0.68
CA LEU A 51 6.26 -8.46 0.61
C LEU A 51 5.76 -8.03 2.00
N GLU A 52 5.87 -8.90 3.01
CA GLU A 52 5.42 -8.61 4.38
C GLU A 52 6.14 -7.38 4.99
N ASP A 53 7.46 -7.29 4.81
CA ASP A 53 8.25 -6.14 5.23
C ASP A 53 7.73 -4.86 4.56
N LEU A 54 7.45 -4.90 3.25
CA LEU A 54 6.96 -3.74 2.51
C LEU A 54 5.55 -3.32 2.95
N LEU A 55 4.67 -4.29 3.24
CA LEU A 55 3.34 -4.00 3.77
C LEU A 55 3.46 -3.34 5.16
N LEU A 56 4.34 -3.82 6.03
CA LEU A 56 4.61 -3.20 7.33
C LEU A 56 5.19 -1.79 7.20
N LEU A 57 6.04 -1.54 6.20
CA LEU A 57 6.54 -0.19 5.91
C LEU A 57 5.41 0.76 5.50
N TYR A 58 4.45 0.26 4.69
CA TYR A 58 3.29 1.05 4.31
C TYR A 58 2.40 1.34 5.53
N GLN A 59 2.16 0.34 6.39
CA GLN A 59 1.40 0.53 7.64
C GLN A 59 2.02 1.58 8.55
N PHE A 60 3.36 1.58 8.66
CA PHE A 60 4.08 2.61 9.38
C PHE A 60 3.84 3.97 8.72
N ALA A 61 4.04 4.07 7.41
CA ALA A 61 3.86 5.32 6.67
C ALA A 61 2.44 5.87 6.82
N ASP A 62 1.41 5.01 6.75
CA ASP A 62 0.01 5.38 6.97
C ASP A 62 -0.24 5.88 8.40
N LYS A 63 0.21 5.13 9.41
CA LYS A 63 0.06 5.51 10.83
C LYS A 63 0.63 6.90 11.13
N TYR A 64 1.77 7.22 10.52
CA TYR A 64 2.45 8.50 10.71
C TYR A 64 2.16 9.51 9.60
N GLN A 65 1.17 9.25 8.73
CA GLN A 65 0.70 10.14 7.66
C GLN A 65 1.82 10.61 6.71
N MET A 66 2.72 9.70 6.35
CA MET A 66 3.84 9.91 5.46
C MET A 66 3.44 9.66 4.00
N THR A 67 2.59 10.53 3.46
CA THR A 67 1.94 10.38 2.14
C THR A 67 2.94 10.11 1.00
N ARG A 68 4.09 10.78 1.00
CA ARG A 68 5.14 10.58 -0.01
C ARG A 68 5.70 9.15 0.00
N ILE A 69 5.88 8.56 1.19
CA ILE A 69 6.38 7.19 1.32
C ILE A 69 5.28 6.20 0.92
N MET A 70 4.02 6.47 1.29
CA MET A 70 2.87 5.66 0.86
C MET A 70 2.79 5.62 -0.68
N ASP A 71 2.84 6.78 -1.34
CA ASP A 71 2.83 6.88 -2.81
C ASP A 71 3.99 6.12 -3.46
N LEU A 72 5.18 6.21 -2.86
CA LEU A 72 6.37 5.50 -3.35
C LEU A 72 6.20 3.98 -3.23
N LEU A 73 5.65 3.50 -2.13
CA LEU A 73 5.36 2.08 -1.90
C LEU A 73 4.22 1.58 -2.79
N GLU A 74 3.13 2.34 -2.98
CA GLU A 74 2.07 1.98 -3.93
C GLU A 74 2.63 1.78 -5.34
N ASN A 75 3.43 2.72 -5.82
CA ASN A 75 4.08 2.60 -7.14
C ASN A 75 5.02 1.39 -7.23
N TYR A 76 5.68 1.03 -6.12
CA TYR A 76 6.50 -0.17 -6.06
C TYR A 76 5.64 -1.44 -6.14
N PHE A 77 4.55 -1.51 -5.38
CA PHE A 77 3.61 -2.64 -5.39
C PHE A 77 2.99 -2.84 -6.77
N ILE A 78 2.51 -1.76 -7.41
CA ILE A 78 1.90 -1.80 -8.76
C ILE A 78 2.84 -2.46 -9.77
N LYS A 79 4.13 -2.10 -9.74
CA LYS A 79 5.17 -2.69 -10.63
C LYS A 79 5.49 -4.15 -10.33
N LYS A 80 5.05 -4.67 -9.19
CA LYS A 80 5.35 -6.01 -8.67
C LYS A 80 4.11 -6.89 -8.52
N ILE A 81 2.94 -6.41 -8.95
CA ILE A 81 1.73 -7.22 -9.03
C ILE A 81 2.01 -8.47 -9.89
N SER A 82 1.54 -9.62 -9.43
CA SER A 82 1.69 -10.92 -10.06
C SER A 82 0.54 -11.86 -9.66
N PRO A 83 0.31 -12.95 -10.40
CA PRO A 83 -0.76 -13.90 -10.05
C PRO A 83 -0.56 -14.58 -8.67
N SER A 84 0.67 -14.57 -8.13
CA SER A 84 0.98 -15.16 -6.82
C SER A 84 0.76 -14.23 -5.64
N ASN A 85 0.70 -12.90 -5.85
CA ASN A 85 0.58 -11.92 -4.75
C ASN A 85 -0.63 -10.98 -4.88
N ILE A 86 -1.34 -11.01 -6.00
CA ILE A 86 -2.46 -10.10 -6.28
C ILE A 86 -3.56 -10.16 -5.22
N VAL A 87 -3.90 -11.34 -4.71
CA VAL A 87 -4.95 -11.51 -3.69
C VAL A 87 -4.55 -10.79 -2.38
N GLN A 88 -3.28 -10.93 -1.97
CA GLN A 88 -2.77 -10.27 -0.78
C GLN A 88 -2.71 -8.74 -0.97
N LEU A 89 -2.26 -8.29 -2.15
CA LEU A 89 -2.15 -6.86 -2.48
C LEU A 89 -3.52 -6.18 -2.62
N GLU A 90 -4.51 -6.88 -3.17
CA GLU A 90 -5.88 -6.37 -3.29
C GLU A 90 -6.49 -6.19 -1.90
N LYS A 91 -6.47 -7.24 -1.06
CA LYS A 91 -6.97 -7.14 0.31
C LYS A 91 -6.30 -6.00 1.08
N PHE A 92 -4.97 -5.91 0.98
CA PHE A 92 -4.21 -4.83 1.59
C PHE A 92 -4.64 -3.45 1.09
N SER A 93 -4.83 -3.30 -0.23
CA SER A 93 -5.24 -2.03 -0.83
C SER A 93 -6.62 -1.58 -0.35
N THR A 94 -7.52 -2.53 -0.08
CA THR A 94 -8.85 -2.29 0.47
C THR A 94 -8.77 -1.90 1.95
N ASP A 95 -8.02 -2.67 2.76
CA ASP A 95 -7.84 -2.43 4.20
C ASP A 95 -7.22 -1.05 4.49
N PHE A 96 -6.32 -0.57 3.63
CA PHE A 96 -5.60 0.70 3.78
C PHE A 96 -6.08 1.82 2.85
N TYR A 97 -7.20 1.63 2.15
CA TYR A 97 -7.75 2.59 1.18
C TYR A 97 -6.70 3.11 0.16
N ALA A 98 -5.76 2.25 -0.25
CA ALA A 98 -4.67 2.55 -1.19
C ALA A 98 -5.20 2.55 -2.63
N LYS A 99 -5.85 3.66 -3.02
CA LYS A 99 -6.67 3.74 -4.24
C LYS A 99 -5.93 3.39 -5.53
N LYS A 100 -4.67 3.81 -5.70
CA LYS A 100 -3.94 3.55 -6.97
C LYS A 100 -3.56 2.08 -7.06
N LEU A 101 -3.12 1.49 -5.94
CA LEU A 101 -2.89 0.06 -5.84
C LEU A 101 -4.17 -0.74 -6.09
N HIS A 102 -5.28 -0.36 -5.46
CA HIS A 102 -6.57 -1.05 -5.61
C HIS A 102 -7.05 -1.10 -7.07
N GLN A 103 -7.04 0.06 -7.75
CA GLN A 103 -7.41 0.11 -9.17
C GLN A 103 -6.47 -0.74 -10.03
N SER A 104 -5.16 -0.70 -9.77
CA SER A 104 -4.18 -1.51 -10.50
C SER A 104 -4.37 -3.00 -10.26
N CYS A 105 -4.83 -3.39 -9.06
CA CYS A 105 -5.18 -4.77 -8.75
C CYS A 105 -6.41 -5.22 -9.56
N ILE A 106 -7.47 -4.41 -9.63
CA ILE A 106 -8.66 -4.69 -10.45
C ILE A 106 -8.26 -4.87 -11.92
N ASP A 107 -7.51 -3.92 -12.48
CA ASP A 107 -7.08 -3.96 -13.88
C ASP A 107 -6.28 -5.24 -14.18
N PHE A 108 -5.39 -5.63 -13.26
CA PHE A 108 -4.61 -6.85 -13.39
C PHE A 108 -5.46 -8.13 -13.29
N LEU A 109 -6.45 -8.16 -12.38
CA LEU A 109 -7.37 -9.29 -12.23
C LEU A 109 -8.26 -9.46 -13.47
N ILE A 110 -8.76 -8.37 -14.05
CA ILE A 110 -9.53 -8.38 -15.30
C ILE A 110 -8.67 -8.98 -16.42
N LYS A 111 -7.44 -8.49 -16.58
CA LYS A 111 -6.49 -9.02 -17.57
C LYS A 111 -6.21 -10.52 -17.37
N CYS A 112 -6.04 -10.96 -16.12
CA CYS A 112 -5.87 -12.39 -15.84
C CYS A 112 -7.09 -13.21 -16.24
N SER A 113 -8.30 -12.70 -15.99
CA SER A 113 -9.56 -13.34 -16.39
C SER A 113 -9.66 -13.50 -17.90
N GLU A 114 -9.38 -12.43 -18.66
CA GLU A 114 -9.38 -12.43 -20.13
C GLU A 114 -8.35 -13.41 -20.73
N GLN A 115 -7.19 -13.52 -20.08
CA GLN A 115 -6.10 -14.38 -20.51
C GLN A 115 -6.16 -15.79 -19.91
N HIS A 116 -7.20 -16.10 -19.13
CA HIS A 116 -7.31 -17.34 -18.35
C HIS A 116 -6.06 -17.66 -17.51
N THR A 117 -5.39 -16.63 -17.00
CA THR A 117 -4.20 -16.79 -16.15
C THR A 117 -4.64 -17.25 -14.76
N PRO A 118 -4.11 -18.38 -14.23
CA PRO A 118 -4.47 -18.85 -12.91
C PRO A 118 -3.91 -17.91 -11.83
N ILE A 119 -4.75 -17.55 -10.86
CA ILE A 119 -4.41 -16.71 -9.72
C ILE A 119 -4.36 -17.59 -8.47
N LEU A 120 -3.29 -17.44 -7.69
CA LEU A 120 -3.14 -18.16 -6.42
C LEU A 120 -4.10 -17.57 -5.38
N GLY A 121 -4.95 -18.41 -4.79
CA GLY A 121 -5.89 -18.00 -3.75
C GLY A 121 -7.10 -17.20 -4.26
N ALA A 122 -7.42 -17.30 -5.55
CA ALA A 122 -8.53 -16.57 -6.18
C ALA A 122 -9.88 -16.81 -5.48
N GLU A 123 -10.06 -17.97 -4.85
CA GLU A 123 -11.23 -18.32 -4.04
C GLU A 123 -11.45 -17.43 -2.80
N SER A 124 -10.42 -16.69 -2.39
CA SER A 124 -10.45 -15.78 -1.24
C SER A 124 -10.78 -14.33 -1.61
N LEU A 125 -10.97 -14.03 -2.90
CA LEU A 125 -11.35 -12.69 -3.36
C LEU A 125 -12.76 -12.32 -2.87
N ASP A 126 -12.93 -11.06 -2.47
CA ASP A 126 -14.22 -10.55 -2.01
C ASP A 126 -15.25 -10.58 -3.14
N LYS A 127 -16.51 -10.90 -2.82
CA LYS A 127 -17.60 -10.88 -3.79
C LYS A 127 -17.89 -9.47 -4.30
N ASP A 128 -17.71 -8.46 -3.46
CA ASP A 128 -17.90 -7.06 -3.84
C ASP A 128 -16.86 -6.65 -4.90
N LEU A 129 -15.62 -7.12 -4.76
CA LEU A 129 -14.56 -6.95 -5.77
C LEU A 129 -14.92 -7.66 -7.08
N VAL A 130 -15.41 -8.90 -7.02
CA VAL A 130 -15.82 -9.64 -8.23
C VAL A 130 -16.94 -8.90 -8.96
N PHE A 131 -17.89 -8.32 -8.22
CA PHE A 131 -18.93 -7.48 -8.79
C PHE A 131 -18.34 -6.20 -9.39
N GLU A 132 -17.40 -5.54 -8.73
CA GLU A 132 -16.70 -4.35 -9.24
C GLU A 132 -15.93 -4.64 -10.53
N MET A 133 -15.23 -5.78 -10.61
CA MET A 133 -14.57 -6.24 -11.84
C MET A 133 -15.57 -6.38 -12.98
N PHE A 134 -16.70 -7.05 -12.74
CA PHE A 134 -17.77 -7.21 -13.74
C PHE A 134 -18.31 -5.86 -14.22
N MET A 135 -18.60 -4.94 -13.30
CA MET A 135 -19.08 -3.59 -13.62
C MET A 135 -18.05 -2.79 -14.42
N SER A 136 -16.76 -2.94 -14.11
CA SER A 136 -15.65 -2.28 -14.82
C SER A 136 -15.55 -2.76 -16.27
N THR A 137 -15.70 -4.07 -16.50
CA THR A 137 -15.74 -4.66 -17.85
C THR A 137 -16.95 -4.18 -18.67
N LEU A 138 -18.14 -4.08 -18.05
CA LEU A 138 -19.33 -3.55 -18.72
C LEU A 138 -19.14 -2.09 -19.17
N ARG A 139 -18.49 -1.26 -18.34
CA ARG A 139 -18.19 0.15 -18.68
C ARG A 139 -17.23 0.25 -19.86
N SER A 140 -16.21 -0.62 -19.93
CA SER A 140 -15.27 -0.67 -21.05
C SER A 140 -15.93 -1.11 -22.37
N ASN A 141 -16.85 -2.08 -22.32
CA ASN A 141 -17.55 -2.59 -23.51
C ASN A 141 -18.71 -1.70 -23.97
N GLY A 142 -19.19 -0.79 -23.12
CA GLY A 142 -20.31 0.11 -23.39
C GLY A 142 -19.95 1.41 -24.10
N ASN A 143 -18.67 1.67 -24.44
CA ASN A 143 -18.27 2.88 -25.14
C ASN A 143 -17.57 2.57 -26.49
N PRO A 144 -18.32 2.41 -27.59
CA PRO A 144 -17.70 2.28 -28.91
C PRO A 144 -17.11 3.59 -29.41
N HIS A 145 -17.65 4.76 -29.03
CA HIS A 145 -17.13 6.11 -29.29
C HIS A 145 -18.07 7.12 -28.62
N ALA A 146 -17.57 7.93 -27.69
CA ALA A 146 -18.11 9.24 -27.30
C ALA A 146 -17.00 10.07 -26.64
#